data_AF-A0A8J3FP58-F1
#
_entry.id   AF-A0A8J3FP58-F1
#
_cell.length_a   1.000
_cell.length_b   1.000
_cell.length_c   1.000
_cell.angle_alpha   90.00
_cell.angle_beta   90.00
_cell.angle_gamma   90.00
#
_symmetry.space_group_name_H-M   'P 1'
#
loop_
_entity.id
_entity.type
_entity.pdbx_description
1 polymer ?
#
loop_
_entity_poly.entity_id
_entity_poly.type
_entity_poly.pdbx_seq_one_letter_code
_entity_poly.pdbx_strand_id
1 'polypeptide(L)'
;MSTQEHIYLRVSMPPNELAAELASMLGMELTRDAADRVYLGRPARLAEGVVGGEVYGNFTVDPDAALDEESFTDSFPMMFDVGFTGGDRSVQLEEAKLLFVELSDKYPATMALVRGFDMLIAVSSERAGLRWMPENTTPYAPDRSAWLAYQE
;
A
#
# COMPACT_ATOMS: atom_id res chain seq x y z
N MET A 1 17.31 1.42 -3.53
CA MET A 1 16.17 1.74 -2.65
C MET A 1 14.99 2.08 -3.55
N SER A 2 13.82 1.50 -3.32
CA SER A 2 12.63 1.82 -4.12
C SER A 2 12.20 3.26 -3.86
N THR A 3 11.77 3.95 -4.90
CA THR A 3 11.20 5.31 -4.83
C THR A 3 9.68 5.27 -4.90
N GLN A 4 9.06 4.15 -4.56
CA GLN A 4 7.61 3.99 -4.62
C GLN A 4 7.00 3.92 -3.22
N GLU A 5 5.70 4.18 -3.19
CA GLU A 5 4.84 4.06 -2.03
C GLU A 5 4.00 2.79 -2.21
N HIS A 6 4.01 1.93 -1.21
CA HIS A 6 3.39 0.62 -1.26
C HIS A 6 2.20 0.61 -0.31
N ILE A 7 1.03 0.28 -0.83
CA ILE A 7 -0.14 -0.02 -0.01
C ILE A 7 -0.24 -1.53 0.13
N TYR A 8 -0.02 -2.04 1.33
CA TYR A 8 -0.20 -3.44 1.67
C TYR A 8 -1.64 -3.68 2.12
N LEU A 9 -2.26 -4.76 1.65
CA LEU A 9 -3.66 -5.09 1.96
C LEU A 9 -3.77 -6.52 2.51
N ARG A 10 -4.46 -6.67 3.64
CA ARG A 10 -4.79 -7.97 4.23
C ARG A 10 -6.10 -8.47 3.62
N VAL A 11 -6.00 -9.07 2.43
CA VAL A 11 -7.12 -9.68 1.72
C VAL A 11 -6.73 -11.02 1.14
N SER A 12 -7.72 -11.92 0.99
CA SER A 12 -7.54 -13.25 0.38
C SER A 12 -7.84 -13.28 -1.12
N MET A 13 -8.12 -12.13 -1.71
CA MET A 13 -8.53 -12.00 -3.11
C MET A 13 -7.30 -12.06 -4.04
N PRO A 14 -7.37 -12.74 -5.20
CA PRO A 14 -6.27 -12.73 -6.16
C PRO A 14 -6.06 -11.35 -6.78
N PRO A 15 -4.85 -11.03 -7.29
CA PRO A 15 -4.50 -9.70 -7.80
C PRO A 15 -5.49 -9.12 -8.82
N ASN A 16 -5.96 -9.94 -9.75
CA ASN A 16 -6.88 -9.53 -10.81
C ASN A 16 -8.24 -9.10 -10.27
N GLU A 17 -8.78 -9.85 -9.31
CA GLU A 17 -10.07 -9.54 -8.70
C GLU A 17 -9.93 -8.31 -7.79
N LEU A 18 -8.84 -8.22 -7.01
CA LEU A 18 -8.58 -7.06 -6.16
C LEU A 18 -8.44 -5.79 -6.98
N ALA A 19 -7.67 -5.83 -8.07
CA ALA A 19 -7.53 -4.68 -8.96
C ALA A 19 -8.86 -4.24 -9.55
N ALA A 20 -9.72 -5.17 -9.98
CA ALA A 20 -11.04 -4.84 -10.51
C ALA A 20 -11.96 -4.18 -9.46
N GLU A 21 -11.93 -4.69 -8.22
CA GLU A 21 -12.65 -4.12 -7.09
C GLU A 21 -12.16 -2.70 -6.76
N LEU A 22 -10.84 -2.52 -6.64
CA LEU A 22 -10.20 -1.23 -6.37
C LEU A 22 -10.48 -0.22 -7.50
N ALA A 23 -10.40 -0.65 -8.77
CA ALA A 23 -10.69 0.17 -9.93
C ALA A 23 -12.11 0.76 -9.87
N SER A 24 -13.10 -0.11 -9.64
CA SER A 24 -14.51 0.27 -9.51
C SER A 24 -14.74 1.24 -8.34
N MET A 25 -14.15 0.93 -7.18
CA MET A 25 -14.33 1.67 -5.94
C MET A 25 -13.68 3.07 -5.94
N LEU A 26 -12.48 3.17 -6.52
CA LEU A 26 -11.65 4.37 -6.51
C LEU A 26 -11.80 5.20 -7.80
N GLY A 27 -12.61 4.72 -8.75
CA GLY A 27 -12.76 5.33 -10.07
C GLY A 27 -11.45 5.36 -10.84
N MET A 28 -10.67 4.29 -10.76
CA MET A 28 -9.40 4.14 -11.48
C MET A 28 -9.58 3.30 -12.73
N GLU A 29 -8.83 3.63 -13.77
CA GLU A 29 -8.74 2.82 -14.98
C GLU A 29 -7.90 1.57 -14.70
N LEU A 30 -8.44 0.40 -15.05
CA LEU A 30 -7.73 -0.88 -15.00
C LEU A 30 -7.13 -1.18 -16.37
N THR A 31 -5.82 -1.40 -16.41
CA THR A 31 -5.09 -1.78 -17.62
C THR A 31 -4.23 -3.03 -17.36
N ARG A 32 -3.79 -3.67 -18.45
CA ARG A 32 -2.92 -4.85 -18.41
C ARG A 32 -1.76 -4.68 -19.37
N ASP A 33 -0.59 -5.17 -19.00
CA ASP A 33 0.56 -5.20 -19.90
C ASP A 33 0.65 -6.53 -20.68
N ALA A 34 1.71 -6.67 -21.49
CA ALA A 34 1.94 -7.87 -22.30
C ALA A 34 2.26 -9.14 -21.46
N ALA A 35 2.62 -8.98 -20.19
CA ALA A 35 2.87 -10.06 -19.24
C ALA A 35 1.64 -10.34 -18.34
N ASP A 36 0.48 -9.77 -18.68
CA ASP A 36 -0.78 -9.86 -17.92
C ASP A 36 -0.70 -9.25 -16.49
N ARG A 37 0.28 -8.38 -16.24
CA ARG A 37 0.35 -7.62 -14.98
C ARG A 37 -0.73 -6.54 -14.98
N VAL A 38 -1.38 -6.36 -13.83
CA VAL A 38 -2.54 -5.47 -13.72
C VAL A 38 -2.13 -4.14 -13.09
N TYR A 39 -2.53 -3.06 -13.75
CA TYR A 39 -2.24 -1.70 -13.35
C TYR A 39 -3.52 -0.92 -13.13
N LEU A 40 -3.50 -0.06 -12.12
CA LEU A 40 -4.54 0.93 -11.84
C LEU A 40 -3.98 2.33 -12.09
N GLY A 41 -4.77 3.21 -12.68
CA GLY A 41 -4.37 4.61 -12.89
C GLY A 41 -5.53 5.59 -12.87
N ARG A 42 -5.29 6.80 -12.36
CA ARG A 42 -6.18 7.94 -12.56
C ARG A 42 -5.37 9.24 -12.62
N PRO A 43 -5.93 10.33 -13.16
CA PRO A 43 -5.30 11.65 -13.07
C PRO A 43 -4.96 11.99 -11.61
N ALA A 44 -3.76 12.50 -11.39
CA ALA A 44 -3.35 13.01 -10.08
C ALA A 44 -4.21 14.23 -9.70
N ARG A 45 -4.43 14.42 -8.39
CA ARG A 45 -5.23 15.52 -7.82
C ARG A 45 -4.43 16.78 -7.54
N LEU A 46 -3.13 16.63 -7.27
CA LEU A 46 -2.23 17.68 -6.79
C LEU A 46 -1.32 18.25 -7.87
N ALA A 47 -1.16 17.54 -9.00
CA ALA A 47 -0.31 17.98 -10.11
C ALA A 47 -0.74 17.32 -11.43
N GLU A 48 -0.17 17.78 -12.55
CA GLU A 48 -0.33 17.11 -13.84
C GLU A 48 0.39 15.75 -13.86
N GLY A 49 -0.33 14.71 -14.25
CA GLY A 49 0.20 13.34 -14.33
C GLY A 49 -0.83 12.30 -13.93
N VAL A 50 -0.37 11.06 -13.79
CA VAL A 50 -1.18 9.91 -13.39
C VAL A 50 -0.63 9.36 -12.08
N VAL A 51 -1.52 9.10 -11.13
CA VAL A 51 -1.26 8.35 -9.90
C VAL A 51 -1.83 6.94 -10.03
N GLY A 52 -1.06 5.96 -9.60
CA GLY A 52 -1.44 4.55 -9.60
C GLY A 52 -0.25 3.64 -9.79
N GLY A 53 -0.47 2.40 -10.22
CA GLY A 53 0.60 1.43 -10.43
C GLY A 53 0.10 0.00 -10.34
N GLU A 54 0.99 -0.93 -9.98
CA GLU A 54 0.75 -2.37 -10.12
C GLU A 54 0.08 -2.97 -8.89
N VAL A 55 -0.90 -3.85 -9.07
CA VAL A 55 -1.50 -4.65 -8.00
C VAL A 55 -1.02 -6.09 -8.15
N TYR A 56 -0.35 -6.62 -7.13
CA TYR A 56 0.27 -7.95 -7.17
C TYR A 56 0.38 -8.58 -5.77
N GLY A 57 0.68 -9.88 -5.75
CA GLY A 57 0.90 -10.62 -4.50
C GLY A 57 2.18 -10.18 -3.79
N ASN A 58 2.12 -9.97 -2.49
CA ASN A 58 3.25 -9.50 -1.72
C ASN A 58 4.43 -10.49 -1.78
N PHE A 59 5.52 -10.10 -2.44
CA PHE A 59 6.74 -10.90 -2.56
C PHE A 59 7.74 -10.66 -1.42
N THR A 60 7.47 -9.71 -0.53
CA THR A 60 8.38 -9.39 0.60
C THR A 60 8.14 -10.26 1.82
N VAL A 61 7.15 -11.16 1.79
CA VAL A 61 6.86 -12.09 2.88
C VAL A 61 7.99 -13.11 3.00
N ASP A 62 8.61 -13.17 4.18
CA ASP A 62 9.49 -14.26 4.56
C ASP A 62 8.76 -15.19 5.56
N PRO A 63 8.32 -16.39 5.14
CA PRO A 63 7.59 -17.31 6.01
C PRO A 63 8.47 -17.93 7.12
N ASP A 64 9.80 -17.85 6.99
CA ASP A 64 10.75 -18.46 7.92
C ASP A 64 11.43 -17.40 8.82
N ALA A 65 10.99 -16.13 8.76
CA ALA A 65 11.56 -15.04 9.53
C ALA A 65 11.54 -15.32 11.05
N ALA A 66 12.68 -15.11 11.70
CA ALA A 66 12.74 -15.13 13.16
C ALA A 66 11.93 -13.96 13.77
N LEU A 67 11.60 -14.05 15.06
CA LEU A 67 10.79 -13.01 15.73
C LEU A 67 11.44 -11.62 15.73
N ASP A 68 12.77 -11.55 15.67
CA ASP A 68 13.57 -10.34 15.56
C ASP A 68 13.78 -9.89 14.10
N GLU A 69 13.36 -10.70 13.14
CA GLU A 69 13.36 -10.42 11.69
C GLU A 69 11.94 -10.14 11.16
N GLU A 70 10.92 -10.33 11.99
CA GLU A 70 9.50 -10.12 11.65
C GLU A 70 9.25 -8.70 11.16
N SER A 71 8.57 -8.60 10.01
CA SER A 71 8.06 -7.35 9.46
C SER A 71 6.55 -7.30 9.56
N PHE A 72 6.02 -6.13 9.87
CA PHE A 72 4.59 -5.85 9.81
C PHE A 72 3.98 -6.24 8.46
N THR A 73 4.72 -6.02 7.37
CA THR A 73 4.29 -6.31 5.99
C THR A 73 4.10 -7.79 5.71
N ASP A 74 4.66 -8.69 6.51
CA ASP A 74 4.60 -10.15 6.28
C ASP A 74 3.18 -10.69 6.42
N SER A 75 2.33 -9.97 7.16
CA SER A 75 0.95 -10.35 7.39
C SER A 75 -0.03 -9.85 6.30
N PHE A 76 0.49 -9.29 5.21
CA PHE A 76 -0.30 -8.71 4.12
C PHE A 76 -0.05 -9.48 2.82
N PRO A 77 -1.02 -10.26 2.32
CA PRO A 77 -0.84 -11.07 1.12
C PRO A 77 -0.75 -10.26 -0.18
N MET A 78 -1.27 -9.04 -0.19
CA MET A 78 -1.43 -8.22 -1.39
C MET A 78 -0.73 -6.87 -1.25
N MET A 79 -0.22 -6.38 -2.39
CA MET A 79 0.46 -5.09 -2.49
C MET A 79 -0.08 -4.31 -3.69
N PHE A 80 -0.20 -3.00 -3.50
CA PHE A 80 -0.44 -2.02 -4.55
C PHE A 80 0.75 -1.05 -4.55
N ASP A 81 1.60 -1.17 -5.57
CA ASP A 81 2.80 -0.37 -5.77
C ASP A 81 2.45 0.93 -6.48
N VAL A 82 2.38 2.02 -5.73
CA VAL A 82 1.89 3.33 -6.16
C VAL A 82 3.05 4.23 -6.60
N GLY A 83 2.94 4.70 -7.83
CA GLY A 83 3.81 5.70 -8.44
C GLY A 83 3.05 6.94 -8.91
N PHE A 84 3.83 7.93 -9.35
CA PHE A 84 3.33 9.17 -9.96
C PHE A 84 4.17 9.51 -11.19
N THR A 85 3.53 9.78 -12.33
CA THR A 85 4.26 10.01 -13.59
C THR A 85 4.87 11.40 -13.73
N GLY A 86 4.50 12.37 -12.88
CA GLY A 86 5.05 13.73 -12.93
C GLY A 86 6.44 13.88 -12.31
N GLY A 87 6.99 12.83 -11.67
CA GLY A 87 8.39 12.76 -11.22
C GLY A 87 8.73 13.53 -9.94
N ASP A 88 7.81 14.32 -9.37
CA ASP A 88 8.00 14.97 -8.07
C ASP A 88 7.68 14.00 -6.91
N ARG A 89 8.70 13.67 -6.12
CA ARG A 89 8.60 12.74 -4.99
C ARG A 89 7.72 13.25 -3.85
N SER A 90 7.68 14.56 -3.63
CA SER A 90 6.81 15.14 -2.60
C SER A 90 5.35 15.01 -2.99
N VAL A 91 5.04 15.26 -4.26
CA VAL A 91 3.70 15.08 -4.84
C VAL A 91 3.30 13.60 -4.80
N GLN A 92 4.20 12.69 -5.17
CA GLN A 92 3.91 11.26 -5.16
C GLN A 92 3.52 10.75 -3.76
N LEU A 93 4.23 11.18 -2.71
CA LEU A 93 3.89 10.80 -1.34
C LEU A 93 2.52 11.36 -0.92
N GLU A 94 2.23 12.63 -1.23
CA GLU A 94 0.93 13.23 -0.87
C GLU A 94 -0.23 12.61 -1.67
N GLU A 95 -0.03 12.27 -2.94
CA GLU A 95 -0.99 11.49 -3.73
C GLU A 95 -1.23 10.10 -3.14
N ALA A 96 -0.17 9.39 -2.74
CA ALA A 96 -0.29 8.08 -2.10
C ALA A 96 -1.05 8.18 -0.77
N LYS A 97 -0.82 9.22 0.04
CA LYS A 97 -1.59 9.50 1.26
C LYS A 97 -3.07 9.75 0.96
N LEU A 98 -3.39 10.55 -0.05
CA LEU A 98 -4.77 10.81 -0.47
C LEU A 98 -5.47 9.54 -0.96
N LEU A 99 -4.78 8.72 -1.73
CA LEU A 99 -5.26 7.42 -2.19
C LEU A 99 -5.51 6.48 -1.01
N PHE A 100 -4.58 6.42 -0.05
CA PHE A 100 -4.70 5.59 1.15
C PHE A 100 -5.88 6.01 2.02
N VAL A 101 -6.09 7.33 2.23
CA VAL A 101 -7.26 7.84 2.96
C VAL A 101 -8.55 7.41 2.28
N GLU A 102 -8.67 7.62 0.96
CA GLU A 102 -9.87 7.24 0.21
C GLU A 102 -10.12 5.73 0.26
N LEU A 103 -9.07 4.93 0.11
CA LEU A 103 -9.16 3.48 0.20
C LEU A 103 -9.59 3.04 1.60
N SER A 104 -9.01 3.63 2.66
CA SER A 104 -9.34 3.31 4.06
C SER A 104 -10.78 3.63 4.44
N ASP A 105 -11.39 4.61 3.79
CA ASP A 105 -12.79 5.00 4.01
C ASP A 105 -13.77 4.05 3.30
N LYS A 106 -13.37 3.54 2.12
CA LYS A 106 -14.25 2.74 1.25
C LYS A 106 -14.07 1.23 1.40
N TYR A 107 -12.93 0.77 1.87
CA TYR A 107 -12.58 -0.65 1.89
C TYR A 107 -12.30 -1.15 3.31
N PRO A 108 -13.16 -2.03 3.87
CA PRO A 108 -13.04 -2.51 5.24
C PRO A 108 -11.99 -3.63 5.35
N ALA A 109 -10.73 -3.31 5.04
CA ALA A 109 -9.60 -4.22 5.18
C ALA A 109 -8.49 -3.57 6.00
N THR A 110 -7.72 -4.40 6.72
CA THR A 110 -6.48 -3.94 7.33
C THR A 110 -5.48 -3.63 6.21
N MET A 111 -4.90 -2.42 6.24
CA MET A 111 -3.98 -1.95 5.22
C MET A 111 -2.86 -1.09 5.81
N ALA A 112 -1.71 -1.08 5.16
CA ALA A 112 -0.54 -0.31 5.57
C ALA A 112 0.04 0.48 4.40
N LEU A 113 0.34 1.76 4.61
CA LEU A 113 1.08 2.59 3.66
C LEU A 113 2.55 2.61 4.05
N VAL A 114 3.42 2.14 3.17
CA VAL A 114 4.87 2.05 3.39
C VAL A 114 5.59 2.78 2.26
N ARG A 115 6.50 3.68 2.59
CA ARG A 115 7.39 4.32 1.62
C ARG A 115 8.67 3.52 1.51
N GLY A 116 9.11 3.21 0.28
CA GLY A 116 10.46 2.67 0.02
C GLY A 116 10.75 1.28 0.60
N PHE A 117 9.71 0.54 1.02
CA PHE A 117 9.74 -0.72 1.77
C PHE A 117 10.17 -0.64 3.24
N ASP A 118 10.65 0.50 3.71
CA ASP A 118 11.31 0.61 5.01
C ASP A 118 10.64 1.60 5.96
N MET A 119 9.74 2.46 5.47
CA MET A 119 9.12 3.52 6.27
C MET A 119 7.61 3.33 6.34
N LEU A 120 7.11 2.90 7.49
CA LEU A 120 5.68 2.77 7.76
C LEU A 120 5.08 4.15 8.01
N ILE A 121 4.21 4.60 7.10
CA ILE A 121 3.61 5.93 7.11
C ILE A 121 2.26 5.92 7.81
N ALA A 122 1.43 4.92 7.52
CA ALA A 122 0.08 4.83 8.07
C ALA A 122 -0.43 3.39 8.11
N VAL A 123 -1.40 3.15 8.97
CA VAL A 123 -2.14 1.89 9.05
C VAL A 123 -3.62 2.22 9.16
N SER A 124 -4.47 1.44 8.49
CA SER A 124 -5.91 1.45 8.73
C SER A 124 -6.37 0.04 9.05
N SER A 125 -7.26 -0.09 10.03
CA SER A 125 -7.97 -1.33 10.32
C SER A 125 -9.39 -1.02 10.78
N GLU A 126 -10.30 -1.97 10.65
CA GLU A 126 -11.69 -1.79 11.08
C GLU A 126 -11.78 -1.44 12.59
N ARG A 127 -10.90 -2.04 13.41
CA ARG A 127 -10.89 -1.86 14.85
C ARG A 127 -10.35 -0.50 15.30
N ALA A 128 -9.31 0.01 14.65
CA ALA A 128 -8.57 1.19 15.10
C ALA A 128 -8.78 2.42 14.22
N GLY A 129 -9.43 2.25 13.05
CA GLY A 129 -9.53 3.27 12.02
C GLY A 129 -8.17 3.61 11.42
N LEU A 130 -8.13 4.74 10.71
CA LEU A 130 -6.90 5.28 10.12
C LEU A 130 -5.99 5.89 11.19
N ARG A 131 -4.72 5.46 11.20
CA ARG A 131 -3.66 5.99 12.06
C ARG A 131 -2.42 6.36 11.25
N TRP A 132 -1.96 7.59 11.42
CA TRP A 132 -0.65 8.04 10.94
C TRP A 132 0.44 7.67 11.95
N MET A 133 1.56 7.16 11.45
CA MET A 133 2.69 6.75 12.29
C MET A 133 3.64 7.92 12.54
N PRO A 134 4.40 7.90 13.66
CA PRO A 134 5.49 8.84 13.88
C PRO A 134 6.49 8.81 12.72
N GLU A 135 7.16 9.94 12.48
CA GLU A 135 8.24 9.99 11.49
C GLU A 135 9.32 8.93 11.78
N ASN A 136 9.84 8.32 10.72
CA ASN A 136 10.86 7.27 10.75
C ASN A 136 10.44 5.96 11.43
N THR A 137 9.14 5.73 11.62
CA THR A 137 8.64 4.40 12.02
C THR A 137 8.90 3.41 10.88
N THR A 138 9.52 2.28 11.20
CA THR A 138 9.77 1.19 10.26
C THR A 138 8.73 0.07 10.41
N PRO A 139 8.50 -0.76 9.39
CA PRO A 139 7.67 -1.95 9.54
C PRO A 139 8.41 -3.08 10.28
N TYR A 140 9.67 -2.90 10.66
CA TYR A 140 10.52 -3.98 11.20
C TYR A 140 10.46 -4.08 12.73
N ALA A 141 11.02 -5.16 13.26
CA ALA A 141 11.05 -5.51 14.68
C ALA A 141 11.44 -4.36 15.65
N PRO A 142 12.39 -3.44 15.36
CA PRO A 142 12.72 -2.34 16.26
C PRO A 142 11.53 -1.44 16.61
N ASP A 143 10.57 -1.27 15.69
CA ASP A 143 9.38 -0.44 15.86
C ASP A 143 8.11 -1.26 16.11
N ARG A 144 8.24 -2.55 16.44
CA ARG A 144 7.11 -3.48 16.63
C ARG A 144 6.03 -2.95 17.55
N SER A 145 6.40 -2.27 18.63
CA SER A 145 5.44 -1.68 19.56
C SER A 145 4.48 -0.65 18.92
N ALA A 146 4.85 -0.04 17.78
CA ALA A 146 4.02 0.92 17.06
C ALA A 146 2.93 0.24 16.23
N TRP A 147 3.17 -0.97 15.72
CA TRP A 147 2.29 -1.63 14.75
C TRP A 147 1.71 -2.98 15.20
N LEU A 148 2.20 -3.57 16.30
CA LEU A 148 1.75 -4.89 16.78
C LEU A 148 0.22 -4.98 16.99
N ALA A 149 -0.39 -3.90 17.47
CA ALA A 149 -1.84 -3.84 17.72
C ALA A 149 -2.69 -3.93 16.43
N TYR A 150 -2.08 -3.82 15.26
CA TYR A 150 -2.76 -3.86 13.95
C TYR A 150 -2.43 -5.13 13.15
N GLN A 151 -1.67 -6.06 13.73
CA GLN A 151 -1.25 -7.30 13.05
C GLN A 151 -2.30 -8.43 13.14
N GLU A 152 -3.45 -8.18 13.77
CA GLU A 152 -4.56 -9.13 13.97
C GLU A 152 -5.12 -9.72 12.66
#